data_AF-A0A535ZKD9-F1
#
_entry.id   AF-A0A535ZKD9-F1
#
_cell.length_a   1.000
_cell.length_b   1.000
_cell.length_c   1.000
_cell.angle_alpha   90.00
_cell.angle_beta   90.00
_cell.angle_gamma   90.00
#
_symmetry.space_group_name_H-M   'P 1'
#
loop_
_entity.id
_entity.type
_entity.pdbx_description
1 polymer ?
#
loop_
_entity_poly.entity_id
_entity_poly.type
_entity_poly.pdbx_seq_one_letter_code
_entity_poly.pdbx_strand_id
1 'polypeptide(L)'
;MINERYREDRERRRLGSLTVFSGPTHSGKTKKLEAEAERAQRQGRRMQRLADPTDPNRLLDQLDPAAELVTVDDAQQYDDRLIEVLNDLATIHRVDVVVAGWELDYTGRPAGPMPELMCAADFALKLDDGVCAQPGCRNLASRTQRFHAVNGTPERFLPVCRRHHTAEPRAVSFQEVWFDEPSGSLDLIIGCMFSGKTQELIRRLDQARYAGATIQAFKPALDDRYAIEAVASHREVRFPAIAVPDVDGLRAQVQDDTRVIGIDEAQFFGPEIVSLAEQLVDRGRHVMVAGLELDFLARPFGPMPLLAAYADRLTKLQASCQYPGCGSRQATRTQRLVDGAPAPAESPLVVIGGAATYQARCRHHHRIGLPSRPEPVSVVEESAEL
;
A
#
# COMPACT_ATOMS: atom_id res chain seq x y z
N MET A 1 17.86 31.30 24.29
CA MET A 1 17.35 30.22 25.18
C MET A 1 16.07 29.53 24.65
N ILE A 2 15.81 29.52 23.33
CA ILE A 2 14.75 28.68 22.71
C ILE A 2 15.28 27.26 22.38
N ASN A 3 16.55 26.95 22.63
CA ASN A 3 17.24 25.92 21.84
C ASN A 3 17.43 24.56 22.52
N GLU A 4 17.32 24.44 23.83
CA GLU A 4 17.64 23.17 24.52
C GLU A 4 16.38 22.38 24.83
N ARG A 5 15.42 22.97 25.54
CA ARG A 5 14.10 22.37 25.78
C ARG A 5 13.35 22.05 24.47
N TYR A 6 13.48 22.88 23.42
CA TYR A 6 12.91 22.59 22.10
C TYR A 6 13.65 21.45 21.38
N ARG A 7 14.97 21.34 21.53
CA ARG A 7 15.74 20.21 20.99
C ARG A 7 15.42 18.92 21.73
N GLU A 8 15.40 18.94 23.05
CA GLU A 8 15.00 17.79 23.89
C GLU A 8 13.56 17.35 23.62
N ASP A 9 12.62 18.30 23.49
CA ASP A 9 11.23 18.01 23.15
C ASP A 9 11.09 17.52 21.70
N ARG A 10 11.89 18.04 20.75
CA ARG A 10 11.95 17.56 19.36
C ARG A 10 12.60 16.19 19.23
N GLU A 11 13.67 15.90 19.99
CA GLU A 11 14.31 14.59 20.05
C GLU A 11 13.39 13.57 20.74
N ARG A 12 12.72 13.94 21.82
CA ARG A 12 11.66 13.12 22.44
C ARG A 12 10.45 12.89 21.53
N ARG A 13 10.15 13.83 20.64
CA ARG A 13 9.07 13.75 19.63
C ARG A 13 9.53 13.28 18.26
N ARG A 14 10.80 12.91 18.08
CA ARG A 14 11.27 12.38 16.81
C ARG A 14 10.53 11.07 16.56
N LEU A 15 9.68 11.07 15.56
CA LEU A 15 9.02 9.87 15.07
C LEU A 15 9.88 9.37 13.92
N GLY A 16 10.22 8.08 13.93
CA GLY A 16 10.73 7.45 12.73
C GLY A 16 9.63 7.37 11.67
N SER A 17 10.05 7.16 10.44
CA SER A 17 9.16 7.08 9.29
C SER A 17 9.66 6.03 8.32
N LEU A 18 8.75 5.39 7.60
CA LEU A 18 9.09 4.50 6.49
C LEU A 18 8.55 5.10 5.19
N THR A 19 9.46 5.47 4.30
CA THR A 19 9.15 6.02 2.97
C THR A 19 9.62 5.04 1.90
N VAL A 20 8.77 4.71 0.95
CA VAL A 20 9.06 3.80 -0.17
C VAL A 20 8.88 4.53 -1.49
N PHE A 21 9.93 4.50 -2.32
CA PHE A 21 9.90 4.92 -3.72
C PHE A 21 9.95 3.68 -4.61
N SER A 22 8.96 3.51 -5.47
CA SER A 22 8.86 2.36 -6.36
C SER A 22 8.58 2.80 -7.79
N GLY A 23 8.71 1.89 -8.76
CA GLY A 23 8.48 2.16 -10.16
C GLY A 23 9.51 1.50 -11.08
N PRO A 24 9.25 1.51 -12.40
CA PRO A 24 10.05 0.79 -13.38
C PRO A 24 11.50 1.33 -13.48
N THR A 25 12.33 0.66 -14.27
CA THR A 25 13.67 1.16 -14.59
C THR A 25 13.62 2.57 -15.17
N HIS A 26 14.56 3.44 -14.78
CA HIS A 26 14.61 4.86 -15.15
C HIS A 26 13.44 5.75 -14.67
N SER A 27 12.59 5.29 -13.74
CA SER A 27 11.57 6.12 -13.07
C SER A 27 12.11 7.21 -12.14
N GLY A 28 13.41 7.17 -11.80
CA GLY A 28 14.02 8.13 -10.86
C GLY A 28 13.84 7.78 -9.37
N LYS A 29 13.34 6.58 -9.02
CA LYS A 29 13.21 6.14 -7.61
C LYS A 29 14.51 6.23 -6.81
N THR A 30 15.62 5.78 -7.37
CA THR A 30 16.94 5.87 -6.73
C THR A 30 17.37 7.34 -6.55
N LYS A 31 17.07 8.21 -7.53
CA LYS A 31 17.34 9.66 -7.40
C LYS A 31 16.51 10.30 -6.28
N LYS A 32 15.27 9.86 -6.05
CA LYS A 32 14.44 10.33 -4.92
C LYS A 32 15.05 9.91 -3.59
N LEU A 33 15.50 8.65 -3.49
CA LEU A 33 16.22 8.16 -2.31
C LEU A 33 17.50 8.96 -2.07
N GLU A 34 18.31 9.17 -3.11
CA GLU A 34 19.55 9.96 -3.04
C GLU A 34 19.27 11.42 -2.63
N ALA A 35 18.19 12.02 -3.11
CA ALA A 35 17.80 13.38 -2.71
C ALA A 35 17.45 13.48 -1.21
N GLU A 36 16.76 12.48 -0.64
CA GLU A 36 16.50 12.42 0.81
C GLU A 36 17.79 12.20 1.60
N ALA A 37 18.68 11.34 1.09
CA ALA A 37 20.00 11.07 1.64
C ALA A 37 20.85 12.36 1.71
N GLU A 38 20.98 13.08 0.59
CA GLU A 38 21.70 14.36 0.51
C GLU A 38 21.08 15.42 1.43
N ARG A 39 19.74 15.50 1.49
CA ARG A 39 19.05 16.44 2.37
C ARG A 39 19.40 16.17 3.83
N ALA A 40 19.40 14.91 4.26
CA ALA A 40 19.76 14.53 5.61
C ALA A 40 21.24 14.83 5.92
N GLN A 41 22.14 14.56 4.98
CA GLN A 41 23.56 14.90 5.10
C GLN A 41 23.78 16.41 5.27
N ARG A 42 23.09 17.25 4.49
CA ARG A 42 23.14 18.73 4.62
C ARG A 42 22.60 19.22 5.96
N GLN A 43 21.74 18.43 6.62
CA GLN A 43 21.25 18.69 7.98
C GLN A 43 22.20 18.18 9.07
N GLY A 44 23.33 17.56 8.71
CA GLY A 44 24.29 16.98 9.64
C GLY A 44 23.80 15.67 10.29
N ARG A 45 22.78 15.02 9.72
CA ARG A 45 22.22 13.78 10.25
C ARG A 45 23.17 12.61 9.96
N ARG A 46 23.31 11.71 10.93
CA ARG A 46 24.08 10.48 10.75
C ARG A 46 23.26 9.50 9.91
N MET A 47 23.84 9.04 8.82
CA MET A 47 23.14 8.20 7.85
C MET A 47 23.89 6.90 7.61
N GLN A 48 23.14 5.86 7.31
CA GLN A 48 23.68 4.56 6.89
C GLN A 48 22.96 4.09 5.63
N ARG A 49 23.73 3.79 4.59
CA ARG A 49 23.21 3.19 3.36
C ARG A 49 23.42 1.69 3.41
N LEU A 50 22.38 0.96 3.04
CA LEU A 50 22.40 -0.48 2.86
C LEU A 50 22.42 -0.75 1.36
N ALA A 51 23.44 -1.48 0.91
CA ALA A 51 23.76 -1.66 -0.51
C ALA A 51 24.11 -3.11 -0.87
N ASP A 52 23.82 -4.07 0.02
CA ASP A 52 24.13 -5.48 -0.20
C ASP A 52 23.02 -6.34 0.43
N PRO A 53 22.44 -7.32 -0.27
CA PRO A 53 21.49 -8.29 0.29
C PRO A 53 22.20 -9.23 1.28
N THR A 54 22.59 -8.70 2.44
CA THR A 54 22.92 -9.49 3.62
C THR A 54 21.62 -9.89 4.34
N ASP A 55 21.69 -10.98 5.10
CA ASP A 55 20.62 -11.46 5.98
C ASP A 55 19.97 -10.29 6.75
N PRO A 56 18.66 -10.00 6.56
CA PRO A 56 17.97 -8.90 7.23
C PRO A 56 18.08 -8.92 8.75
N ASN A 57 18.29 -10.08 9.37
CA ASN A 57 18.51 -10.14 10.83
C ASN A 57 19.89 -9.62 11.24
N ARG A 58 20.91 -9.81 10.40
CA ARG A 58 22.23 -9.19 10.59
C ARG A 58 22.22 -7.69 10.31
N LEU A 59 21.18 -7.20 9.64
CA LEU A 59 21.01 -5.78 9.34
C LEU A 59 20.87 -4.98 10.65
N LEU A 60 20.07 -5.47 11.61
CA LEU A 60 19.97 -4.86 12.95
C LEU A 60 21.32 -4.84 13.69
N ASP A 61 22.10 -5.90 13.56
CA ASP A 61 23.44 -5.99 14.19
C ASP A 61 24.47 -5.06 13.52
N GLN A 62 24.25 -4.71 12.26
CA GLN A 62 25.12 -3.83 11.48
C GLN A 62 24.71 -2.35 11.56
N LEU A 63 23.58 -2.05 12.19
CA LEU A 63 23.09 -0.69 12.30
C LEU A 63 23.89 0.10 13.33
N ASP A 64 24.42 1.23 12.88
CA ASP A 64 25.01 2.22 13.75
C ASP A 64 23.93 2.72 14.73
N PRO A 65 24.09 2.55 16.05
CA PRO A 65 23.07 2.97 17.03
C PRO A 65 22.78 4.47 17.01
N ALA A 66 23.67 5.26 16.41
CA ALA A 66 23.48 6.69 16.22
C ALA A 66 22.91 7.04 14.84
N ALA A 67 22.62 6.05 13.99
CA ALA A 67 21.98 6.27 12.69
C ALA A 67 20.61 6.93 12.88
N GLU A 68 20.40 7.99 12.13
CA GLU A 68 19.17 8.76 12.14
C GLU A 68 18.35 8.59 10.86
N LEU A 69 19.02 8.18 9.78
CA LEU A 69 18.44 7.85 8.50
C LEU A 69 19.09 6.56 7.99
N VAL A 70 18.28 5.59 7.60
CA VAL A 70 18.71 4.39 6.88
C VAL A 70 18.15 4.45 5.48
N THR A 71 18.99 4.23 4.48
CA THR A 71 18.56 4.11 3.09
C THR A 71 18.78 2.70 2.57
N VAL A 72 17.79 2.17 1.86
CA VAL A 72 17.84 0.84 1.23
C VAL A 72 17.52 0.99 -0.24
N ASP A 73 18.49 0.72 -1.10
CA ASP A 73 18.30 0.69 -2.54
C ASP A 73 18.18 -0.76 -3.01
N ASP A 74 17.59 -0.97 -4.17
CA ASP A 74 17.34 -2.31 -4.72
C ASP A 74 16.64 -3.28 -3.75
N ALA A 75 15.69 -2.78 -2.97
CA ALA A 75 15.03 -3.54 -1.91
C ALA A 75 14.30 -4.82 -2.40
N GLN A 76 14.00 -4.92 -3.70
CA GLN A 76 13.48 -6.14 -4.32
C GLN A 76 14.44 -7.34 -4.26
N GLN A 77 15.73 -7.13 -3.97
CA GLN A 77 16.72 -8.21 -3.85
C GLN A 77 16.72 -8.88 -2.47
N TYR A 78 15.99 -8.33 -1.50
CA TYR A 78 15.86 -8.88 -0.15
C TYR A 78 14.67 -9.83 -0.07
N ASP A 79 14.56 -10.55 1.04
CA ASP A 79 13.37 -11.34 1.39
C ASP A 79 12.37 -10.53 2.23
N ASP A 80 11.23 -11.14 2.55
CA ASP A 80 10.12 -10.51 3.27
C ASP A 80 10.46 -10.07 4.70
N ARG A 81 11.52 -10.61 5.31
CA ARG A 81 11.96 -10.21 6.66
C ARG A 81 12.43 -8.77 6.71
N LEU A 82 12.84 -8.20 5.56
CA LEU A 82 13.17 -6.78 5.48
C LEU A 82 12.01 -5.91 5.98
N ILE A 83 10.76 -6.30 5.73
CA ILE A 83 9.58 -5.52 6.13
C ILE A 83 9.51 -5.33 7.65
N GLU A 84 9.74 -6.40 8.41
CA GLU A 84 9.71 -6.37 9.88
C GLU A 84 10.86 -5.50 10.41
N VAL A 85 12.07 -5.70 9.90
CA VAL A 85 13.27 -4.93 10.31
C VAL A 85 13.08 -3.43 10.06
N LEU A 86 12.60 -3.05 8.88
CA LEU A 86 12.38 -1.64 8.56
C LEU A 86 11.23 -1.03 9.37
N ASN A 87 10.20 -1.82 9.69
CA ASN A 87 9.13 -1.38 10.58
C ASN A 87 9.61 -1.16 12.01
N ASP A 88 10.46 -2.02 12.54
CA ASP A 88 11.06 -1.88 13.88
C ASP A 88 11.99 -0.68 13.94
N LEU A 89 12.81 -0.45 12.91
CA LEU A 89 13.65 0.73 12.82
C LEU A 89 12.84 2.02 12.93
N ALA A 90 11.77 2.12 12.15
CA ALA A 90 10.94 3.32 12.15
C ALA A 90 10.03 3.44 13.38
N THR A 91 9.59 2.34 14.00
CA THR A 91 8.65 2.36 15.14
C THR A 91 9.37 2.38 16.50
N ILE A 92 10.27 1.42 16.71
CA ILE A 92 10.96 1.18 17.98
C ILE A 92 12.17 2.11 18.10
N HIS A 93 13.03 2.08 17.07
CA HIS A 93 14.28 2.84 17.07
C HIS A 93 14.11 4.29 16.58
N ARG A 94 12.92 4.65 16.08
CA ARG A 94 12.56 6.01 15.62
C ARG A 94 13.51 6.57 14.56
N VAL A 95 14.01 5.68 13.71
CA VAL A 95 14.88 5.97 12.57
C VAL A 95 14.03 6.34 11.36
N ASP A 96 14.43 7.34 10.57
CA ASP A 96 13.83 7.52 9.26
C ASP A 96 14.39 6.47 8.30
N VAL A 97 13.53 5.80 7.57
CA VAL A 97 13.89 4.75 6.61
C VAL A 97 13.38 5.17 5.25
N VAL A 98 14.27 5.19 4.26
CA VAL A 98 13.93 5.51 2.86
C VAL A 98 14.35 4.34 1.98
N VAL A 99 13.38 3.76 1.28
CA VAL A 99 13.56 2.57 0.47
C VAL A 99 13.31 2.90 -0.99
N ALA A 100 14.12 2.37 -1.89
CA ALA A 100 13.88 2.35 -3.31
C ALA A 100 13.95 0.91 -3.86
N GLY A 101 13.06 0.57 -4.79
CA GLY A 101 13.09 -0.75 -5.43
C GLY A 101 12.04 -0.93 -6.52
N TRP A 102 12.11 -2.06 -7.23
CA TRP A 102 11.12 -2.46 -8.22
C TRP A 102 10.00 -3.28 -7.58
N GLU A 103 8.76 -2.87 -7.76
CA GLU A 103 7.59 -3.63 -7.36
C GLU A 103 7.24 -4.77 -8.33
N LEU A 104 7.65 -4.64 -9.60
CA LEU A 104 7.55 -5.69 -10.61
C LEU A 104 8.92 -5.95 -11.24
N ASP A 105 9.24 -7.23 -11.47
CA ASP A 105 10.38 -7.62 -12.28
C ASP A 105 10.12 -7.37 -13.79
N TYR A 106 11.12 -7.65 -14.62
CA TYR A 106 10.98 -7.44 -16.07
C TYR A 106 9.97 -8.37 -16.74
N THR A 107 9.59 -9.48 -16.08
CA THR A 107 8.54 -10.38 -16.57
C THR A 107 7.14 -9.92 -16.19
N GLY A 108 7.04 -8.84 -15.41
CA GLY A 108 5.77 -8.30 -14.90
C GLY A 108 5.27 -9.03 -13.66
N ARG A 109 6.13 -9.74 -12.93
CA ARG A 109 5.77 -10.42 -11.68
C ARG A 109 6.19 -9.59 -10.47
N PRO A 110 5.47 -9.68 -9.33
CA PRO A 110 5.86 -9.00 -8.10
C PRO A 110 7.28 -9.37 -7.68
N ALA A 111 8.09 -8.38 -7.29
CA ALA A 111 9.51 -8.57 -7.00
C ALA A 111 9.85 -8.30 -5.53
N GLY A 112 10.31 -9.36 -4.85
CA GLY A 112 10.74 -9.32 -3.45
C GLY A 112 9.68 -8.73 -2.51
N PRO A 113 10.10 -8.03 -1.43
CA PRO A 113 9.19 -7.49 -0.42
C PRO A 113 8.47 -6.20 -0.87
N MET A 114 8.75 -5.69 -2.07
CA MET A 114 8.30 -4.37 -2.50
C MET A 114 6.77 -4.18 -2.48
N PRO A 115 5.94 -5.12 -2.96
CA PRO A 115 4.48 -4.99 -2.89
C PRO A 115 3.96 -4.76 -1.47
N GLU A 116 4.49 -5.51 -0.50
CA GLU A 116 4.10 -5.40 0.90
C GLU A 116 4.68 -4.16 1.57
N LEU A 117 5.94 -3.79 1.26
CA LEU A 117 6.56 -2.56 1.73
C LEU A 117 5.76 -1.32 1.32
N MET A 118 5.22 -1.28 0.09
CA MET A 118 4.36 -0.18 -0.36
C MET A 118 3.10 -0.03 0.50
N CYS A 119 2.52 -1.14 0.98
CA CYS A 119 1.41 -1.12 1.92
C CYS A 119 1.86 -0.75 3.35
N ALA A 120 2.97 -1.31 3.83
CA ALA A 120 3.46 -1.13 5.20
C ALA A 120 4.04 0.25 5.49
N ALA A 121 4.61 0.90 4.48
CA ALA A 121 5.21 2.22 4.59
C ALA A 121 4.23 3.28 5.10
N ASP A 122 4.75 4.36 5.69
CA ASP A 122 3.93 5.53 6.02
C ASP A 122 3.64 6.37 4.78
N PHE A 123 4.62 6.41 3.87
CA PHE A 123 4.55 7.05 2.57
C PHE A 123 5.03 6.07 1.51
N ALA A 124 4.23 5.86 0.48
CA ALA A 124 4.62 5.09 -0.69
C ALA A 124 4.31 5.91 -1.93
N LEU A 125 5.33 6.12 -2.76
CA LEU A 125 5.19 6.79 -4.04
C LEU A 125 5.64 5.84 -5.14
N LYS A 126 4.67 5.44 -5.96
CA LYS A 126 4.92 4.75 -7.21
C LYS A 126 5.17 5.81 -8.28
N LEU A 127 6.41 5.89 -8.76
CA LEU A 127 6.83 6.86 -9.76
C LEU A 127 6.37 6.40 -11.14
N ASP A 128 5.38 7.10 -11.66
CA ASP A 128 4.67 6.86 -12.90
C ASP A 128 4.84 7.99 -13.92
N ASP A 129 5.79 8.91 -13.69
CA ASP A 129 6.00 10.13 -14.48
C ASP A 129 6.91 9.94 -15.72
N GLY A 130 7.48 8.74 -15.87
CA GLY A 130 8.23 8.36 -17.07
C GLY A 130 7.32 8.12 -18.28
N VAL A 131 7.84 8.37 -19.48
CA VAL A 131 7.15 8.05 -20.75
C VAL A 131 7.63 6.68 -21.25
N CYS A 132 6.72 5.93 -21.85
CA CYS A 132 7.05 4.66 -22.50
C CYS A 132 8.18 4.82 -23.52
N ALA A 133 9.20 3.97 -23.43
CA ALA A 133 10.35 3.96 -24.33
C ALA A 133 10.03 3.44 -25.74
N GLN A 134 8.84 2.88 -25.96
CA GLN A 134 8.41 2.45 -27.29
C GLN A 134 8.25 3.70 -28.19
N PRO A 135 9.00 3.81 -29.30
CA PRO A 135 8.91 5.00 -30.15
C PRO A 135 7.48 5.22 -30.64
N GLY A 136 7.01 6.47 -30.56
CA GLY A 136 5.65 6.86 -30.92
C GLY A 136 4.62 6.72 -29.79
N CYS A 137 4.91 5.94 -28.74
CA CYS A 137 4.04 5.87 -27.56
C CYS A 137 4.22 7.11 -26.67
N ARG A 138 3.11 7.62 -26.13
CA ARG A 138 3.11 8.72 -25.15
C ARG A 138 2.47 8.33 -23.81
N ASN A 139 2.15 7.05 -23.64
CA ASN A 139 1.60 6.56 -22.39
C ASN A 139 2.67 6.60 -21.30
N LEU A 140 2.22 6.76 -20.06
CA LEU A 140 3.07 6.65 -18.90
C LEU A 140 3.65 5.24 -18.79
N ALA A 141 4.90 5.16 -18.37
CA ALA A 141 5.57 3.89 -18.16
C ALA A 141 5.25 3.34 -16.76
N SER A 142 4.82 2.09 -16.73
CA SER A 142 4.46 1.37 -15.49
C SER A 142 5.12 -0.01 -15.40
N ARG A 143 5.94 -0.39 -16.38
CA ARG A 143 6.61 -1.71 -16.47
C ARG A 143 8.05 -1.56 -16.94
N THR A 144 8.88 -2.53 -16.59
CA THR A 144 10.25 -2.66 -17.11
C THR A 144 10.26 -3.72 -18.21
N GLN A 145 10.66 -3.35 -19.43
CA GLN A 145 10.86 -4.32 -20.51
C GLN A 145 12.34 -4.69 -20.62
N ARG A 146 12.62 -5.99 -20.66
CA ARG A 146 13.94 -6.50 -21.04
C ARG A 146 14.04 -6.61 -22.56
N PHE A 147 15.14 -6.08 -23.10
CA PHE A 147 15.46 -6.17 -24.52
C PHE A 147 16.75 -6.97 -24.72
N HIS A 148 16.70 -7.96 -25.62
CA HIS A 148 17.87 -8.78 -25.95
C HIS A 148 18.86 -8.03 -26.84
N ALA A 149 20.12 -8.44 -26.74
CA ALA A 149 21.20 -7.99 -27.59
C ALA A 149 20.93 -8.34 -29.07
N VAL A 150 21.03 -7.37 -29.96
CA VAL A 150 21.02 -7.58 -31.42
C VAL A 150 22.30 -6.97 -31.98
N ASN A 151 23.05 -7.73 -32.80
CA ASN A 151 24.27 -7.24 -33.47
C ASN A 151 25.33 -6.62 -32.53
N GLY A 152 25.57 -7.24 -31.37
CA GLY A 152 26.62 -6.81 -30.44
C GLY A 152 26.25 -5.64 -29.50
N THR A 153 25.01 -5.16 -29.52
CA THR A 153 24.52 -4.21 -28.50
C THR A 153 24.29 -4.91 -27.16
N PRO A 154 24.59 -4.30 -26.00
CA PRO A 154 24.28 -4.89 -24.70
C PRO A 154 22.78 -5.05 -24.49
N GLU A 155 22.39 -5.99 -23.62
CA GLU A 155 21.01 -6.05 -23.12
C GLU A 155 20.60 -4.73 -22.47
N ARG A 156 19.33 -4.36 -22.62
CA ARG A 156 18.78 -3.12 -22.07
C ARG A 156 17.50 -3.38 -21.32
N PHE A 157 17.28 -2.61 -20.26
CA PHE A 157 16.04 -2.57 -19.51
C PHE A 157 15.47 -1.16 -19.65
N LEU A 158 14.31 -1.01 -20.30
CA LEU A 158 13.71 0.31 -20.52
C LEU A 158 12.30 0.36 -19.93
N PRO A 159 11.87 1.54 -19.43
CA PRO A 159 10.50 1.74 -18.98
C PRO A 159 9.53 1.68 -20.17
N VAL A 160 8.47 0.89 -20.06
CA VAL A 160 7.39 0.82 -21.04
C VAL A 160 6.03 0.94 -20.35
N CYS A 161 5.00 1.33 -21.09
CA CYS A 161 3.64 1.23 -20.61
C CYS A 161 3.20 -0.24 -20.58
N ARG A 162 2.15 -0.55 -19.80
CA ARG A 162 1.53 -1.87 -19.72
C ARG A 162 1.33 -2.53 -21.10
N ARG A 163 0.86 -1.78 -22.09
CA ARG A 163 0.55 -2.30 -23.44
C ARG A 163 1.76 -2.70 -24.27
N HIS A 164 2.92 -2.09 -24.02
CA HIS A 164 4.16 -2.40 -24.76
C HIS A 164 5.09 -3.33 -23.97
N HIS A 165 4.63 -3.81 -22.82
CA HIS A 165 5.31 -4.80 -22.00
C HIS A 165 4.97 -6.20 -22.48
N THR A 166 6.00 -7.05 -22.51
CA THR A 166 5.90 -8.49 -22.70
C THR A 166 6.81 -9.16 -21.69
N ALA A 167 6.35 -10.29 -21.12
CA ALA A 167 7.18 -11.07 -20.20
C ALA A 167 8.44 -11.62 -20.88
N GLU A 168 8.32 -11.97 -22.16
CA GLU A 168 9.43 -12.41 -22.99
C GLU A 168 10.29 -11.21 -23.41
N PRO A 169 11.62 -11.34 -23.39
CA PRO A 169 12.47 -10.27 -23.85
C PRO A 169 12.48 -10.20 -25.38
N ARG A 170 12.61 -8.98 -25.92
CA ARG A 170 12.45 -8.73 -27.37
C ARG A 170 13.52 -7.81 -27.93
N ALA A 171 13.67 -7.75 -29.26
CA ALA A 171 14.55 -6.78 -29.89
C ALA A 171 14.03 -5.35 -29.71
N VAL A 172 14.93 -4.36 -29.58
CA VAL A 172 14.56 -2.94 -29.63
C VAL A 172 14.15 -2.61 -31.06
N SER A 173 12.86 -2.77 -31.32
CA SER A 173 12.24 -2.55 -32.62
C SER A 173 11.02 -1.66 -32.44
N PHE A 174 10.70 -0.94 -33.51
CA PHE A 174 9.42 -0.30 -33.62
C PHE A 174 8.33 -1.39 -33.61
N GLN A 175 7.42 -1.34 -32.65
CA GLN A 175 6.21 -2.16 -32.65
C GLN A 175 5.22 -1.45 -33.56
N GLU A 176 4.86 -2.10 -34.67
CA GLU A 176 3.80 -1.63 -35.57
C GLU A 176 2.41 -1.79 -34.97
N VAL A 177 2.31 -2.43 -33.79
CA VAL A 177 1.06 -2.61 -33.05
C VAL A 177 0.65 -1.28 -32.44
N TRP A 178 -0.07 -0.50 -33.23
CA TRP A 178 -0.84 0.62 -32.74
C TRP A 178 -2.15 0.10 -32.16
N PHE A 179 -2.53 0.62 -31.00
CA PHE A 179 -3.77 0.24 -30.35
C PHE A 179 -4.87 1.20 -30.78
N ASP A 180 -5.90 0.67 -31.44
CA ASP A 180 -7.06 1.45 -31.87
C ASP A 180 -7.93 1.91 -30.68
N GLU A 181 -7.89 1.17 -29.57
CA GLU A 181 -8.66 1.48 -28.36
C GLU A 181 -7.86 2.31 -27.35
N PRO A 182 -8.48 3.18 -26.54
CA PRO A 182 -7.81 3.88 -25.44
C PRO A 182 -7.19 2.90 -24.43
N SER A 183 -6.02 3.22 -23.87
CA SER A 183 -5.41 2.37 -22.83
C SER A 183 -6.18 2.45 -21.52
N GLY A 184 -6.57 1.29 -20.99
CA GLY A 184 -7.03 1.17 -19.62
C GLY A 184 -5.93 1.51 -18.62
N SER A 185 -6.32 1.70 -17.36
CA SER A 185 -5.38 1.92 -16.26
C SER A 185 -5.92 1.32 -14.97
N LEU A 186 -5.01 0.86 -14.11
CA LEU A 186 -5.32 0.46 -12.74
C LEU A 186 -4.89 1.56 -11.76
N ASP A 187 -5.85 2.26 -11.18
CA ASP A 187 -5.64 3.28 -10.17
C ASP A 187 -5.98 2.70 -8.79
N LEU A 188 -5.00 2.66 -7.89
CA LEU A 188 -5.20 2.15 -6.53
C LEU A 188 -5.20 3.28 -5.50
N ILE A 189 -6.22 3.33 -4.66
CA ILE A 189 -6.39 4.25 -3.54
C ILE A 189 -6.34 3.44 -2.24
N ILE A 190 -5.25 3.58 -1.48
CA ILE A 190 -5.06 2.89 -0.21
C ILE A 190 -4.98 3.83 0.97
N GLY A 191 -5.13 3.30 2.18
CA GLY A 191 -5.03 4.05 3.42
C GLY A 191 -5.70 3.32 4.59
N CYS A 192 -5.38 3.71 5.82
CA CYS A 192 -6.08 3.23 7.02
C CYS A 192 -7.56 3.66 7.07
N MET A 193 -8.33 3.19 8.05
CA MET A 193 -9.70 3.69 8.26
C MET A 193 -9.71 5.20 8.51
N PHE A 194 -10.78 5.88 8.09
CA PHE A 194 -10.96 7.35 8.22
C PHE A 194 -10.01 8.22 7.38
N SER A 195 -9.19 7.66 6.50
CA SER A 195 -8.32 8.43 5.59
C SER A 195 -9.04 9.03 4.38
N GLY A 196 -10.32 8.70 4.17
CA GLY A 196 -11.13 9.24 3.08
C GLY A 196 -11.06 8.46 1.75
N LYS A 197 -10.60 7.20 1.75
CA LYS A 197 -10.52 6.35 0.53
C LYS A 197 -11.78 6.35 -0.32
N THR A 198 -12.93 6.01 0.26
CA THR A 198 -14.22 5.99 -0.44
C THR A 198 -14.58 7.37 -0.99
N GLN A 199 -14.27 8.46 -0.28
CA GLN A 199 -14.54 9.82 -0.76
C GLN A 199 -13.67 10.15 -1.98
N GLU A 200 -12.39 9.78 -1.95
CA GLU A 200 -11.49 9.97 -3.09
C GLU A 200 -11.89 9.11 -4.29
N LEU A 201 -12.31 7.86 -4.06
CA LEU A 201 -12.86 6.99 -5.12
C LEU A 201 -14.10 7.63 -5.76
N ILE A 202 -15.09 8.02 -4.95
CA ILE A 202 -16.32 8.67 -5.43
C ILE A 202 -15.98 9.94 -6.22
N ARG A 203 -15.07 10.77 -5.71
CA ARG A 203 -14.63 11.99 -6.40
C ARG A 203 -14.07 11.70 -7.79
N ARG A 204 -13.25 10.65 -7.95
CA ARG A 204 -12.68 10.25 -9.26
C ARG A 204 -13.74 9.65 -10.18
N LEU A 205 -14.64 8.82 -9.65
CA LEU A 205 -15.76 8.25 -10.42
C LEU A 205 -16.70 9.35 -10.94
N ASP A 206 -17.01 10.34 -10.11
CA ASP A 206 -17.81 11.50 -10.51
C ASP A 206 -17.13 12.33 -11.60
N GLN A 207 -15.81 12.54 -11.52
CA GLN A 207 -15.05 13.21 -12.57
C GLN A 207 -15.13 12.46 -13.90
N ALA A 208 -15.00 11.13 -13.88
CA ALA A 208 -15.16 10.31 -15.08
C ALA A 208 -16.61 10.38 -15.64
N ARG A 209 -17.62 10.40 -14.76
CA ARG A 209 -19.02 10.59 -15.14
C ARG A 209 -19.24 11.91 -15.85
N TYR A 210 -18.71 13.02 -15.30
CA TYR A 210 -18.81 14.35 -15.91
C TYR A 210 -18.09 14.43 -17.27
N ALA A 211 -17.05 13.62 -17.47
CA ALA A 211 -16.38 13.45 -18.76
C ALA A 211 -17.16 12.54 -19.75
N GLY A 212 -18.36 12.08 -19.39
CA GLY A 212 -19.22 11.28 -20.25
C GLY A 212 -18.92 9.78 -20.25
N ALA A 213 -18.10 9.28 -19.32
CA ALA A 213 -17.86 7.85 -19.20
C ALA A 213 -19.07 7.13 -18.58
N THR A 214 -19.40 5.96 -19.12
CA THR A 214 -20.25 4.95 -18.49
C THR A 214 -19.48 4.30 -17.34
N ILE A 215 -20.09 4.24 -16.16
CA ILE A 215 -19.41 3.83 -14.93
C ILE A 215 -20.22 2.78 -14.17
N GLN A 216 -19.53 1.83 -13.55
CA GLN A 216 -20.12 0.94 -12.55
C GLN A 216 -19.21 0.92 -11.32
N ALA A 217 -19.81 0.94 -10.12
CA ALA A 217 -19.08 0.76 -8.88
C ALA A 217 -19.53 -0.52 -8.20
N PHE A 218 -18.60 -1.24 -7.59
CA PHE A 218 -18.82 -2.50 -6.91
C PHE A 218 -18.26 -2.45 -5.50
N LYS A 219 -18.88 -3.23 -4.61
CA LYS A 219 -18.40 -3.47 -3.26
C LYS A 219 -18.70 -4.91 -2.85
N PRO A 220 -17.92 -5.51 -1.95
CA PRO A 220 -18.24 -6.83 -1.42
C PRO A 220 -19.59 -6.78 -0.67
N ALA A 221 -20.42 -7.79 -0.89
CA ALA A 221 -21.57 -8.07 -0.05
C ALA A 221 -21.04 -8.71 1.24
N LEU A 222 -20.76 -7.90 2.25
CA LEU A 222 -20.42 -8.41 3.57
C LEU A 222 -21.68 -9.02 4.19
N ASP A 223 -21.66 -10.34 4.39
CA ASP A 223 -22.78 -11.16 4.87
C ASP A 223 -23.39 -10.63 6.18
N ASP A 224 -24.70 -10.87 6.37
CA ASP A 224 -25.45 -10.53 7.58
C ASP A 224 -24.84 -11.14 8.85
N ARG A 225 -24.05 -12.22 8.75
CA ARG A 225 -23.25 -12.77 9.87
C ARG A 225 -22.25 -11.78 10.46
N TYR A 226 -21.80 -10.80 9.69
CA TYR A 226 -20.97 -9.69 10.15
C TYR A 226 -21.80 -8.45 10.55
N ALA A 227 -23.10 -8.44 10.25
CA ALA A 227 -24.00 -7.29 10.39
C ALA A 227 -24.87 -7.31 11.66
N ILE A 228 -24.89 -8.41 12.43
CA ILE A 228 -25.78 -8.58 13.61
C ILE A 228 -25.59 -7.48 14.68
N GLU A 229 -24.51 -6.68 14.65
CA GLU A 229 -24.30 -5.57 15.60
C GLU A 229 -23.87 -4.23 14.95
N ALA A 230 -24.39 -3.89 13.76
CA ALA A 230 -23.94 -2.70 13.03
C ALA A 230 -24.80 -1.43 13.28
N VAL A 231 -24.19 -0.40 13.89
CA VAL A 231 -24.62 1.00 13.80
C VAL A 231 -23.83 1.73 12.70
N ALA A 232 -24.58 2.17 11.68
CA ALA A 232 -24.37 3.14 10.61
C ALA A 232 -22.94 3.66 10.26
N SER A 233 -22.64 3.66 8.95
CA SER A 233 -21.47 4.32 8.38
C SER A 233 -21.55 5.84 8.49
N HIS A 234 -20.44 6.47 8.85
CA HIS A 234 -20.35 7.93 9.01
C HIS A 234 -19.92 8.62 7.71
N ARG A 235 -20.75 9.59 7.30
CA ARG A 235 -20.67 10.58 6.19
C ARG A 235 -21.45 10.20 4.93
N GLU A 236 -22.51 10.96 4.68
CA GLU A 236 -23.51 10.82 3.60
C GLU A 236 -23.00 11.25 2.21
N VAL A 237 -21.91 10.66 1.73
CA VAL A 237 -21.59 10.71 0.29
C VAL A 237 -21.82 9.32 -0.26
N ARG A 238 -22.98 9.10 -0.88
CA ARG A 238 -23.38 7.81 -1.44
C ARG A 238 -23.29 7.86 -2.96
N PHE A 239 -22.35 7.11 -3.51
CA PHE A 239 -22.34 6.76 -4.93
C PHE A 239 -22.99 5.38 -5.08
N PRO A 240 -23.86 5.15 -6.09
CA PRO A 240 -24.51 3.86 -6.26
C PRO A 240 -23.47 2.78 -6.57
N ALA A 241 -23.30 1.83 -5.65
CA ALA A 241 -22.39 0.69 -5.79
C ALA A 241 -23.17 -0.62 -5.67
N ILE A 242 -22.89 -1.54 -6.59
CA ILE A 242 -23.47 -2.87 -6.69
C ILE A 242 -22.76 -3.77 -5.66
N ALA A 243 -23.52 -4.34 -4.73
CA ALA A 243 -22.98 -5.33 -3.80
C ALA A 243 -22.89 -6.69 -4.50
N VAL A 244 -21.71 -7.32 -4.42
CA VAL A 244 -21.43 -8.63 -5.05
C VAL A 244 -20.81 -9.59 -4.04
N PRO A 245 -21.22 -10.87 -4.04
CA PRO A 245 -20.73 -11.84 -3.04
C PRO A 245 -19.24 -12.13 -3.18
N ASP A 246 -18.72 -12.11 -4.41
CA ASP A 246 -17.35 -12.47 -4.75
C ASP A 246 -16.93 -11.84 -6.09
N VAL A 247 -15.73 -12.20 -6.55
CA VAL A 247 -15.12 -11.70 -7.79
C VAL A 247 -15.86 -12.19 -9.04
N ASP A 248 -16.48 -13.38 -8.99
CA ASP A 248 -17.24 -13.92 -10.11
C ASP A 248 -18.59 -13.21 -10.26
N GLY A 249 -19.25 -12.91 -9.15
CA GLY A 249 -20.43 -12.04 -9.11
C GLY A 249 -20.13 -10.64 -9.64
N LEU A 250 -18.94 -10.09 -9.35
CA LEU A 250 -18.47 -8.84 -9.96
C LEU A 250 -18.35 -9.01 -11.48
N ARG A 251 -17.58 -10.01 -11.93
CA ARG A 251 -17.32 -10.29 -13.34
C ARG A 251 -18.60 -10.43 -14.16
N ALA A 252 -19.61 -11.12 -13.63
CA ALA A 252 -20.89 -11.34 -14.29
C ALA A 252 -21.73 -10.06 -14.44
N GLN A 253 -21.51 -9.04 -13.59
CA GLN A 253 -22.28 -7.80 -13.61
C GLN A 253 -21.59 -6.65 -14.37
N VAL A 254 -20.31 -6.77 -14.72
CA VAL A 254 -19.64 -5.80 -15.59
C VAL A 254 -20.30 -5.83 -16.98
N GLN A 255 -20.80 -4.68 -17.41
CA GLN A 255 -21.47 -4.50 -18.69
C GLN A 255 -20.46 -4.15 -19.77
N ASP A 256 -20.74 -4.58 -21.01
CA ASP A 256 -19.82 -4.42 -22.14
C ASP A 256 -19.56 -2.95 -22.51
N ASP A 257 -20.44 -2.02 -22.19
CA ASP A 257 -20.23 -0.59 -22.47
C ASP A 257 -19.47 0.14 -21.35
N THR A 258 -19.33 -0.45 -20.16
CA THR A 258 -18.78 0.20 -18.96
C THR A 258 -17.30 0.55 -19.08
N ARG A 259 -16.96 1.81 -19.34
CA ARG A 259 -15.57 2.28 -19.44
C ARG A 259 -14.80 2.44 -18.13
N VAL A 260 -15.45 2.81 -17.03
CA VAL A 260 -14.79 3.00 -15.73
C VAL A 260 -15.45 2.13 -14.66
N ILE A 261 -14.63 1.39 -13.92
CA ILE A 261 -15.06 0.44 -12.91
C ILE A 261 -14.46 0.85 -11.57
N GLY A 262 -15.32 1.20 -10.61
CA GLY A 262 -14.95 1.44 -9.23
C GLY A 262 -15.09 0.18 -8.39
N ILE A 263 -14.12 -0.12 -7.53
CA ILE A 263 -14.18 -1.25 -6.60
C ILE A 263 -13.81 -0.72 -5.22
N ASP A 264 -14.76 -0.65 -4.30
CA ASP A 264 -14.51 -0.22 -2.92
C ASP A 264 -14.35 -1.43 -1.98
N GLU A 265 -13.66 -1.21 -0.87
CA GLU A 265 -13.36 -2.20 0.16
C GLU A 265 -12.69 -3.49 -0.38
N ALA A 266 -11.78 -3.32 -1.34
CA ALA A 266 -11.20 -4.43 -2.09
C ALA A 266 -10.39 -5.43 -1.27
N GLN A 267 -9.97 -5.06 -0.05
CA GLN A 267 -9.28 -5.97 0.86
C GLN A 267 -10.12 -7.19 1.27
N PHE A 268 -11.44 -7.13 1.11
CA PHE A 268 -12.35 -8.24 1.43
C PHE A 268 -12.64 -9.17 0.23
N PHE A 269 -12.17 -8.86 -0.97
CA PHE A 269 -12.22 -9.80 -2.09
C PHE A 269 -11.09 -10.83 -2.00
N GLY A 270 -11.30 -11.97 -2.65
CA GLY A 270 -10.27 -12.99 -2.87
C GLY A 270 -9.16 -12.50 -3.82
N PRO A 271 -8.04 -13.23 -3.90
CA PRO A 271 -6.89 -12.89 -4.75
C PRO A 271 -7.23 -12.76 -6.25
N GLU A 272 -8.33 -13.37 -6.69
CA GLU A 272 -8.83 -13.32 -8.07
C GLU A 272 -9.17 -11.89 -8.51
N ILE A 273 -9.40 -10.96 -7.58
CA ILE A 273 -9.67 -9.55 -7.91
C ILE A 273 -8.50 -8.91 -8.67
N VAL A 274 -7.26 -9.35 -8.39
CA VAL A 274 -6.05 -8.87 -9.06
C VAL A 274 -6.10 -9.22 -10.55
N SER A 275 -6.38 -10.49 -10.87
CA SER A 275 -6.42 -10.96 -12.25
C SER A 275 -7.62 -10.40 -13.01
N LEU A 276 -8.77 -10.23 -12.35
CA LEU A 276 -9.91 -9.54 -12.96
C LEU A 276 -9.58 -8.07 -13.29
N ALA A 277 -8.94 -7.35 -12.37
CA ALA A 277 -8.55 -5.97 -12.61
C ALA A 277 -7.59 -5.84 -13.80
N GLU A 278 -6.56 -6.71 -13.89
CA GLU A 278 -5.66 -6.71 -15.04
C GLU A 278 -6.39 -7.02 -16.36
N GLN A 279 -7.25 -8.03 -16.38
CA GLN A 279 -8.03 -8.39 -17.58
C GLN A 279 -8.95 -7.24 -18.05
N LEU A 280 -9.56 -6.50 -17.11
CA LEU A 280 -10.39 -5.35 -17.44
C LEU A 280 -9.54 -4.20 -18.02
N VAL A 281 -8.36 -3.96 -17.44
CA VAL A 281 -7.43 -2.94 -17.96
C VAL A 281 -6.91 -3.29 -19.36
N ASP A 282 -6.60 -4.56 -19.60
CA ASP A 282 -6.15 -5.04 -20.91
C ASP A 282 -7.24 -4.88 -21.98
N ARG A 283 -8.52 -4.94 -21.57
CA ARG A 283 -9.70 -4.62 -22.40
C ARG A 283 -10.01 -3.11 -22.48
N GLY A 284 -9.02 -2.26 -22.17
CA GLY A 284 -9.16 -0.80 -22.30
C GLY A 284 -10.00 -0.11 -21.22
N ARG A 285 -10.35 -0.79 -20.12
CA ARG A 285 -11.15 -0.20 -19.03
C ARG A 285 -10.27 0.53 -18.02
N HIS A 286 -10.77 1.60 -17.43
CA HIS A 286 -10.15 2.21 -16.26
C HIS A 286 -10.72 1.57 -15.00
N VAL A 287 -9.88 0.94 -14.20
CA VAL A 287 -10.26 0.28 -12.95
C VAL A 287 -9.70 1.10 -11.79
N MET A 288 -10.60 1.61 -10.95
CA MET A 288 -10.27 2.38 -9.76
C MET A 288 -10.60 1.54 -8.53
N VAL A 289 -9.59 1.17 -7.76
CA VAL A 289 -9.73 0.28 -6.61
C VAL A 289 -9.42 1.06 -5.33
N ALA A 290 -10.26 0.91 -4.31
CA ALA A 290 -10.04 1.45 -2.99
C ALA A 290 -10.08 0.36 -1.92
N GLY A 291 -9.19 0.43 -0.93
CA GLY A 291 -9.17 -0.55 0.15
C GLY A 291 -8.18 -0.25 1.27
N LEU A 292 -8.36 -0.93 2.41
CA LEU A 292 -7.42 -0.88 3.53
C LEU A 292 -6.11 -1.55 3.14
N GLU A 293 -4.98 -0.83 3.25
CA GLU A 293 -3.66 -1.43 2.97
C GLU A 293 -3.21 -2.43 4.04
N LEU A 294 -3.61 -2.19 5.29
CA LEU A 294 -3.22 -2.96 6.45
C LEU A 294 -4.45 -3.37 7.27
N ASP A 295 -4.37 -4.53 7.89
CA ASP A 295 -5.31 -4.98 8.91
C ASP A 295 -5.08 -4.24 10.25
N PHE A 296 -5.87 -4.60 11.28
CA PHE A 296 -5.73 -3.98 12.60
C PHE A 296 -4.42 -4.36 13.32
N LEU A 297 -3.72 -5.39 12.84
CA LEU A 297 -2.41 -5.84 13.32
C LEU A 297 -1.26 -5.16 12.58
N ALA A 298 -1.55 -4.19 11.71
CA ALA A 298 -0.57 -3.52 10.85
C ALA A 298 0.11 -4.44 9.83
N ARG A 299 -0.54 -5.55 9.44
CA ARG A 299 -0.07 -6.46 8.39
C ARG A 299 -0.78 -6.17 7.07
N PRO A 300 -0.15 -6.38 5.92
CA PRO A 300 -0.80 -6.23 4.62
C PRO A 300 -2.12 -6.99 4.53
N PHE A 301 -3.17 -6.34 4.01
CA PHE A 301 -4.52 -6.90 4.02
C PHE A 301 -4.90 -7.48 2.66
N GLY A 302 -5.06 -8.80 2.60
CA GLY A 302 -5.70 -9.49 1.49
C GLY A 302 -4.99 -9.24 0.16
N PRO A 303 -5.70 -8.93 -0.94
CA PRO A 303 -5.10 -8.75 -2.27
C PRO A 303 -4.37 -7.40 -2.46
N MET A 304 -4.36 -6.53 -1.45
CA MET A 304 -3.93 -5.13 -1.60
C MET A 304 -2.45 -4.96 -1.99
N PRO A 305 -1.48 -5.75 -1.48
CA PRO A 305 -0.08 -5.68 -1.93
C PRO A 305 0.08 -5.94 -3.42
N LEU A 306 -0.57 -7.00 -3.92
CA LEU A 306 -0.52 -7.34 -5.34
C LEU A 306 -1.19 -6.28 -6.20
N LEU A 307 -2.35 -5.77 -5.77
CA LEU A 307 -2.98 -4.62 -6.43
C LEU A 307 -2.02 -3.41 -6.48
N ALA A 308 -1.25 -3.14 -5.42
CA ALA A 308 -0.29 -2.04 -5.39
C ALA A 308 0.89 -2.25 -6.36
N ALA A 309 1.37 -3.49 -6.48
CA ALA A 309 2.41 -3.86 -7.44
C ALA A 309 1.92 -3.69 -8.89
N TYR A 310 0.70 -4.13 -9.18
CA TYR A 310 0.14 -4.09 -10.55
C TYR A 310 -0.45 -2.74 -10.93
N ALA A 311 -0.81 -1.88 -9.97
CA ALA A 311 -1.39 -0.57 -10.22
C ALA A 311 -0.50 0.27 -11.14
N ASP A 312 -1.10 0.99 -12.07
CA ASP A 312 -0.40 2.00 -12.86
C ASP A 312 -0.20 3.28 -12.01
N ARG A 313 -1.14 3.57 -11.10
CA ARG A 313 -1.05 4.69 -10.15
C ARG A 313 -1.37 4.25 -8.73
N LEU A 314 -0.57 4.71 -7.76
CA LEU A 314 -0.82 4.49 -6.34
C LEU A 314 -1.08 5.82 -5.63
N THR A 315 -2.21 5.91 -4.93
CA THR A 315 -2.52 7.02 -4.02
C THR A 315 -2.65 6.47 -2.61
N LYS A 316 -1.70 6.80 -1.73
CA LYS A 316 -1.75 6.44 -0.31
C LYS A 316 -2.27 7.62 0.51
N LEU A 317 -3.45 7.46 1.10
CA LEU A 317 -4.11 8.46 1.93
C LEU A 317 -3.80 8.24 3.41
N GLN A 318 -3.56 9.33 4.12
CA GLN A 318 -3.32 9.36 5.56
C GLN A 318 -4.50 10.00 6.28
N ALA A 319 -4.77 9.54 7.49
CA ALA A 319 -5.75 10.15 8.38
C ALA A 319 -5.07 11.04 9.44
N SER A 320 -5.87 11.68 10.28
CA SER A 320 -5.35 12.31 11.51
C SER A 320 -5.37 11.30 12.66
N CYS A 321 -4.27 11.25 13.42
CA CYS A 321 -4.13 10.36 14.57
C CYS A 321 -5.11 10.78 15.67
N GLN A 322 -5.97 9.84 16.07
CA GLN A 322 -7.02 10.05 17.06
C GLN A 322 -6.56 9.74 18.48
N TYR A 323 -5.28 9.38 18.67
CA TYR A 323 -4.71 9.22 20.01
C TYR A 323 -4.69 10.58 20.74
N PRO A 324 -5.23 10.67 21.97
CA PRO A 324 -5.28 11.93 22.72
C PRO A 324 -3.91 12.60 22.85
N GLY A 325 -3.84 13.89 22.49
CA GLY A 325 -2.61 14.67 22.57
C GLY A 325 -1.59 14.42 21.45
N CYS A 326 -1.85 13.53 20.49
CA CYS A 326 -0.91 13.28 19.39
C CYS A 326 -0.89 14.41 18.34
N GLY A 327 -2.05 14.76 17.77
CA GLY A 327 -2.18 15.80 16.74
C GLY A 327 -1.49 15.52 15.40
N SER A 328 -0.85 14.34 15.22
CA SER A 328 -0.22 13.96 13.95
C SER A 328 -1.26 13.81 12.83
N ARG A 329 -0.95 14.36 11.66
CA ARG A 329 -1.75 14.19 10.42
C ARG A 329 -1.28 13.00 9.56
N GLN A 330 -0.44 12.14 10.13
CA GLN A 330 0.19 10.99 9.46
C GLN A 330 -0.27 9.69 10.14
N ALA A 331 -1.59 9.50 10.27
CA ALA A 331 -2.12 8.21 10.69
C ALA A 331 -2.15 7.24 9.52
N THR A 332 -1.50 6.10 9.73
CA THR A 332 -1.21 5.07 8.73
C THR A 332 -1.62 3.68 9.22
N ARG A 333 -2.26 3.59 10.40
CA ARG A 333 -2.69 2.35 11.05
C ARG A 333 -4.14 2.44 11.51
N THR A 334 -4.86 1.34 11.37
CA THR A 334 -6.18 1.15 11.98
C THR A 334 -5.97 0.52 13.36
N GLN A 335 -6.19 1.28 14.42
CA GLN A 335 -6.26 0.73 15.77
C GLN A 335 -7.65 0.15 15.99
N ARG A 336 -7.71 -1.14 16.32
CA ARG A 336 -8.93 -1.73 16.89
C ARG A 336 -8.92 -1.64 18.41
N LEU A 337 -10.09 -1.33 18.97
CA LEU A 337 -10.34 -1.32 20.40
C LEU A 337 -11.45 -2.33 20.74
N VAL A 338 -11.30 -3.02 21.87
CA VAL A 338 -12.32 -3.84 22.52
C VAL A 338 -12.45 -3.29 23.94
N ASP A 339 -13.65 -2.86 24.32
CA ASP A 339 -13.92 -2.21 25.62
C ASP A 339 -12.97 -1.04 25.95
N GLY A 340 -12.60 -0.27 24.91
CA GLY A 340 -11.71 0.88 25.02
C GLY A 340 -10.21 0.55 25.10
N ALA A 341 -9.83 -0.72 25.16
CA ALA A 341 -8.44 -1.19 25.17
C ALA A 341 -8.00 -1.71 23.79
N PRO A 342 -6.71 -1.64 23.42
CA PRO A 342 -6.19 -2.24 22.18
C PRO A 342 -6.57 -3.72 22.06
N ALA A 343 -7.11 -4.10 20.90
CA ALA A 343 -7.51 -5.48 20.64
C ALA A 343 -6.30 -6.44 20.63
N PRO A 344 -6.39 -7.61 21.29
CA PRO A 344 -5.37 -8.65 21.23
C PRO A 344 -5.16 -9.22 19.83
N ALA A 345 -3.99 -9.83 19.59
CA ALA A 345 -3.62 -10.40 18.29
C ALA A 345 -4.57 -11.52 17.83
N GLU A 346 -5.11 -12.28 18.78
CA GLU A 346 -6.05 -13.38 18.57
C GLU A 346 -7.49 -12.92 18.23
N SER A 347 -7.76 -11.62 18.29
CA SER A 347 -9.08 -11.08 17.96
C SER A 347 -9.45 -11.39 16.50
N PRO A 348 -10.73 -11.68 16.19
CA PRO A 348 -11.16 -11.98 14.82
C PRO A 348 -10.73 -10.91 13.83
N LEU A 349 -10.12 -11.26 12.69
CA LEU A 349 -9.55 -10.28 11.77
C LEU A 349 -10.55 -9.23 11.28
N VAL A 350 -11.76 -9.68 10.97
CA VAL A 350 -12.83 -8.85 10.42
C VAL A 350 -13.95 -8.73 11.45
N VAL A 351 -14.18 -7.51 11.91
CA VAL A 351 -15.38 -7.12 12.65
C VAL A 351 -15.89 -5.83 12.05
N ILE A 352 -17.17 -5.80 11.69
CA ILE A 352 -17.78 -4.59 11.16
C ILE A 352 -18.04 -3.66 12.34
N GLY A 353 -17.42 -2.49 12.32
CA GLY A 353 -17.56 -1.51 13.39
C GLY A 353 -17.20 -0.10 12.91
N GLY A 354 -17.81 0.90 13.52
CA GLY A 354 -17.55 2.31 13.25
C GLY A 354 -16.48 2.90 14.17
N ALA A 355 -16.63 4.20 14.47
CA ALA A 355 -15.72 4.94 15.35
C ALA A 355 -15.69 4.45 16.81
N ALA A 356 -16.69 3.67 17.22
CA ALA A 356 -16.73 3.03 18.54
C ALA A 356 -15.69 1.91 18.68
N THR A 357 -15.35 1.23 17.59
CA THR A 357 -14.48 0.05 17.57
C THR A 357 -13.10 0.37 16.99
N TYR A 358 -13.01 1.36 16.10
CA TYR A 358 -11.80 1.66 15.35
C TYR A 358 -11.37 3.11 15.46
N GLN A 359 -10.06 3.33 15.50
CA GLN A 359 -9.42 4.64 15.47
C GLN A 359 -8.29 4.68 14.45
N ALA A 360 -8.13 5.79 13.74
CA ALA A 360 -6.92 6.03 12.96
C ALA A 360 -5.76 6.41 13.90
N ARG A 361 -4.62 5.74 13.80
CA ARG A 361 -3.41 6.05 14.59
C ARG A 361 -2.15 6.13 13.72
N CYS A 362 -1.18 6.91 14.14
CA CYS A 362 0.17 6.84 13.58
C CYS A 362 0.89 5.58 14.07
N ARG A 363 1.98 5.19 13.40
CA ARG A 363 2.77 4.01 13.79
C ARG A 363 3.16 3.96 15.27
N HIS A 364 3.39 5.12 15.89
CA HIS A 364 3.84 5.20 17.28
C HIS A 364 2.74 4.95 18.32
N HIS A 365 1.49 5.26 17.98
CA HIS A 365 0.35 5.12 18.89
C HIS A 365 -0.51 3.88 18.62
N HIS A 366 -0.29 3.24 17.47
CA HIS A 366 -0.84 1.92 17.22
C HIS A 366 -0.19 0.91 18.16
N ARG A 367 -1.03 0.10 18.80
CA ARG A 367 -0.61 -0.93 19.75
C ARG A 367 -1.45 -2.17 19.53
N ILE A 368 -0.83 -3.33 19.69
CA ILE A 368 -1.54 -4.60 19.77
C ILE A 368 -1.80 -4.91 21.25
N GLY A 369 -3.03 -5.34 21.56
CA GLY A 369 -3.38 -5.76 22.91
C GLY A 369 -2.58 -6.97 23.36
N LEU A 370 -2.37 -7.08 24.67
CA LEU A 370 -1.86 -8.32 25.25
C LEU A 370 -2.94 -9.40 25.15
N PRO A 371 -2.55 -10.68 25.01
CA PRO A 371 -3.52 -11.75 24.97
C PRO A 371 -4.37 -11.75 26.24
N SER A 372 -5.66 -12.05 26.10
CA SER A 372 -6.53 -12.19 27.27
C SER A 372 -5.98 -13.32 28.15
N ARG A 373 -5.61 -13.01 29.41
CA ARG A 373 -5.35 -14.06 30.38
C ARG A 373 -6.63 -14.89 30.51
N PRO A 374 -6.58 -16.24 30.45
CA PRO A 374 -7.75 -17.02 30.78
C PRO A 374 -8.19 -16.62 32.19
N GLU A 375 -9.47 -16.30 32.36
CA GLU A 375 -10.01 -16.08 33.69
C GLU A 375 -9.74 -17.33 34.53
N PRO A 376 -9.27 -17.18 35.79
CA PRO A 376 -9.18 -18.33 36.67
C PRO A 376 -10.59 -18.93 36.78
N VAL A 377 -10.73 -20.19 36.39
CA VAL A 377 -11.96 -20.95 36.55
C VAL A 377 -12.34 -20.85 38.03
N SER A 378 -13.46 -20.20 38.34
CA SER A 378 -14.02 -20.19 39.68
C SER A 378 -14.38 -21.64 40.03
N VAL A 379 -13.58 -22.24 40.91
CA VAL A 379 -13.95 -23.51 41.53
C VAL A 379 -15.15 -23.18 42.42
N VAL A 380 -16.34 -23.55 41.96
CA VAL A 380 -17.54 -23.53 42.79
C VAL A 380 -17.34 -24.65 43.80
N GLU A 381 -16.97 -24.30 45.03
CA GLU A 381 -17.07 -25.22 46.16
C GLU A 381 -18.56 -25.48 46.38
N GLU A 382 -19.02 -26.67 45.99
CA GLU A 382 -20.32 -27.19 46.41
C GLU A 382 -20.32 -27.27 47.94
N SER A 383 -21.05 -26.35 48.57
CA SER A 383 -21.41 -26.46 49.97
C SER A 383 -22.30 -27.68 50.15
N ALA A 384 -21.72 -28.78 50.62
CA ALA A 384 -22.46 -29.93 51.11
C ALA A 384 -23.20 -29.54 52.39
N GLU A 385 -24.52 -29.36 52.29
CA GLU A 385 -25.42 -29.46 53.43
C GLU A 385 -25.50 -30.93 53.88
N LEU A 386 -25.04 -31.21 55.11
CA LEU A 386 -25.49 -32.31 55.96
C LEU A 386 -25.53 -31.86 57.42
#